data_AF-A0AAV8YB49-F1
#
_entry.id   AF-A0AAV8YB49-F1
#
_cell.length_a   1.000
_cell.length_b   1.000
_cell.length_c   1.000
_cell.angle_alpha   90.00
_cell.angle_beta   90.00
_cell.angle_gamma   90.00
#
_symmetry.space_group_name_H-M   'P 1'
#
loop_
_entity.id
_entity.type
_entity.pdbx_description
1 polymer ?
#
loop_
_entity_poly.entity_id
_entity_poly.type
_entity_poly.pdbx_seq_one_letter_code
_entity_poly.pdbx_strand_id
1 'polypeptide(L)'
;MTRERRIEANARERTRVHTISAAFDTLRRSIPSYSHNQKLSKLSVLRIACSYIMTLSSIVSDEPGSVPSTSDCVDMVSRTIQREGKLRKKKDDND
;
A
#
# COMPACT_ATOMS: atom_id res chain seq x y z
N MET A 1 -21.86 -29.17 10.04
CA MET A 1 -20.44 -28.99 10.43
C MET A 1 -20.31 -29.09 11.94
N THR A 2 -19.36 -29.87 12.47
CA THR A 2 -19.15 -29.98 13.92
C THR A 2 -18.41 -28.75 14.49
N ARG A 3 -18.59 -28.47 15.79
CA ARG A 3 -17.92 -27.36 16.48
C ARG A 3 -16.40 -27.42 16.34
N GLU A 4 -15.82 -28.62 16.40
CA GLU A 4 -14.38 -28.87 16.25
C GLU A 4 -13.88 -28.47 14.86
N ARG A 5 -14.57 -28.89 13.79
CA ARG A 5 -14.21 -28.50 12.41
C ARG A 5 -14.28 -26.98 12.20
N ARG A 6 -15.23 -26.30 12.84
CA ARG A 6 -15.34 -24.83 12.78
C ARG A 6 -14.16 -24.15 13.51
N ILE A 7 -13.77 -24.66 14.68
CA ILE A 7 -12.62 -24.13 15.44
C ILE A 7 -11.33 -24.27 14.63
N GLU A 8 -11.12 -25.45 14.04
CA GLU A 8 -9.95 -25.74 13.22
C GLU A 8 -9.90 -24.83 11.97
N ALA A 9 -11.01 -24.67 11.27
CA ALA A 9 -11.12 -23.76 10.12
C ALA A 9 -10.83 -22.29 10.51
N ASN A 10 -11.36 -21.83 11.65
CA ASN A 10 -11.09 -20.48 12.16
C ASN A 10 -9.62 -20.29 12.57
N ALA A 11 -8.97 -21.32 13.11
CA ALA A 11 -7.54 -21.28 13.41
C ALA A 11 -6.72 -21.15 12.12
N ARG A 12 -7.05 -21.93 11.09
CA ARG A 12 -6.40 -21.86 9.77
C ARG A 12 -6.58 -20.48 9.13
N GLU A 13 -7.78 -19.92 9.16
CA GLU A 13 -8.03 -18.59 8.58
C GLU A 13 -7.27 -17.48 9.32
N ARG A 14 -7.17 -17.56 10.66
CA ARG A 14 -6.33 -16.62 11.43
C ARG A 14 -4.87 -16.68 10.98
N THR A 15 -4.29 -17.88 10.85
CA THR A 15 -2.92 -18.04 10.35
C THR A 15 -2.77 -17.45 8.95
N ARG A 16 -3.71 -17.72 8.04
CA ARG A 16 -3.71 -17.15 6.68
C ARG A 16 -3.70 -15.62 6.71
N VAL A 17 -4.57 -15.01 7.54
CA VAL A 17 -4.65 -13.55 7.69
C VAL A 17 -3.39 -12.97 8.33
N HIS A 18 -2.76 -13.66 9.28
CA HIS A 18 -1.47 -13.24 9.87
C HIS A 18 -0.37 -13.20 8.80
N THR A 19 -0.26 -14.23 7.97
CA THR A 19 0.71 -14.27 6.86
C THR A 19 0.49 -13.12 5.89
N ILE A 20 -0.76 -12.87 5.50
CA ILE A 20 -1.11 -11.75 4.60
C ILE A 20 -0.74 -10.41 5.23
N SER A 21 -1.02 -10.23 6.52
CA SER A 21 -0.72 -8.98 7.21
C SER A 21 0.78 -8.73 7.28
N ALA A 22 1.60 -9.76 7.54
CA ALA A 22 3.05 -9.64 7.53
C ALA A 22 3.61 -9.29 6.14
N ALA A 23 3.07 -9.88 5.07
CA ALA A 23 3.42 -9.49 3.69
C ALA A 23 3.02 -8.04 3.40
N PHE A 24 1.87 -7.61 3.90
CA PHE A 24 1.39 -6.24 3.76
C PHE A 24 2.30 -5.22 4.46
N ASP A 25 2.76 -5.53 5.66
CA ASP A 25 3.70 -4.69 6.41
C ASP A 25 5.07 -4.62 5.72
N THR A 26 5.48 -5.71 5.08
CA THR A 26 6.70 -5.73 4.25
C THR A 26 6.55 -4.80 3.06
N LEU A 27 5.45 -4.90 2.31
CA LEU A 27 5.15 -3.99 1.20
C LEU A 27 5.12 -2.53 1.66
N ARG A 28 4.49 -2.26 2.81
CA ARG A 28 4.41 -0.90 3.37
C ARG A 28 5.79 -0.31 3.68
N ARG A 29 6.75 -1.13 4.12
CA ARG A 29 8.14 -0.69 4.37
C ARG A 29 8.92 -0.43 3.09
N SER A 30 8.54 -1.05 1.98
CA SER A 30 9.21 -0.91 0.68
C SER A 30 8.71 0.25 -0.18
N ILE A 31 7.57 0.87 0.16
CA ILE A 31 6.99 1.98 -0.61
C ILE A 31 7.33 3.36 -0.01
N PRO A 32 7.39 4.41 -0.84
CA PRO A 32 7.60 5.78 -0.35
C PRO A 32 6.43 6.25 0.54
N SER A 33 6.76 6.96 1.61
CA SER A 33 5.79 7.56 2.54
C SER A 33 6.40 8.81 3.20
N TYR A 34 5.57 9.67 3.80
CA TYR A 34 6.05 10.89 4.50
C TYR A 34 6.87 10.60 5.75
N SER A 35 6.63 9.45 6.38
CA SER A 35 7.33 9.02 7.58
C SER A 35 7.20 7.51 7.71
N HIS A 36 8.24 6.86 8.25
CA HIS A 36 8.23 5.42 8.54
C HIS A 36 7.02 5.00 9.39
N ASN A 37 6.51 5.89 10.24
CA ASN A 37 5.37 5.63 11.11
C ASN A 37 4.02 6.11 10.53
N GLN A 38 4.00 6.63 9.30
CA GLN A 38 2.75 7.08 8.67
C GLN A 38 1.80 5.89 8.50
N LYS A 39 0.69 5.92 9.25
CA LYS A 39 -0.38 4.93 9.12
C LYS A 39 -1.02 5.08 7.73
N LEU A 40 -0.93 4.04 6.91
CA LEU A 40 -1.54 3.94 5.59
C LEU A 40 -2.60 2.84 5.61
N SER A 41 -3.72 3.04 4.91
CA SER A 41 -4.73 1.99 4.75
C SER A 41 -4.23 0.90 3.78
N LYS A 42 -4.87 -0.27 3.78
CA LYS A 42 -4.53 -1.33 2.81
C LYS A 42 -4.70 -0.86 1.37
N LEU A 43 -5.75 -0.09 1.07
CA LEU A 43 -5.94 0.44 -0.27
C LEU A 43 -4.87 1.48 -0.64
N SER A 44 -4.49 2.33 0.31
CA SER A 44 -3.46 3.37 0.10
C SER A 44 -2.11 2.74 -0.24
N VAL A 45 -1.68 1.73 0.52
CA VAL A 45 -0.42 1.02 0.28
C VAL A 45 -0.40 0.38 -1.10
N LEU A 46 -1.49 -0.25 -1.53
CA LEU A 46 -1.58 -0.83 -2.88
C LEU A 46 -1.50 0.24 -3.98
N ARG A 47 -2.20 1.36 -3.83
CA ARG A 47 -2.17 2.47 -4.80
C ARG A 47 -0.76 3.07 -4.93
N ILE A 48 -0.11 3.32 -3.80
CA ILE A 48 1.25 3.88 -3.78
C ILE A 48 2.23 2.87 -4.39
N ALA A 49 2.12 1.58 -4.07
CA ALA A 49 2.95 0.53 -4.66
C ALA A 49 2.85 0.49 -6.18
N CYS A 50 1.64 0.49 -6.73
CA CYS A 50 1.44 0.50 -8.18
C CYS A 50 2.06 1.74 -8.84
N SER A 51 1.79 2.93 -8.28
CA SER A 51 2.36 4.17 -8.81
C SER A 51 3.88 4.17 -8.73
N TYR A 52 4.46 3.65 -7.64
CA TYR A 52 5.89 3.60 -7.45
C TYR A 52 6.59 2.63 -8.42
N ILE A 53 6.00 1.45 -8.67
CA ILE A 53 6.47 0.53 -9.71
C ILE A 53 6.50 1.23 -11.07
N MET A 54 5.43 1.93 -11.45
CA MET A 54 5.40 2.68 -12.71
C MET A 54 6.49 3.76 -12.78
N THR A 55 6.70 4.52 -11.70
CA THR A 55 7.76 5.52 -11.63
C THR A 55 9.14 4.90 -11.80
N LEU A 56 9.43 3.81 -11.07
CA LEU A 56 10.72 3.12 -11.17
C LEU A 56 10.93 2.52 -12.57
N SER A 57 9.89 1.94 -13.17
CA SER A 57 9.95 1.45 -14.55
C SER A 57 10.25 2.57 -15.55
N SER A 58 9.67 3.76 -15.36
CA SER A 58 9.96 4.93 -16.21
C SER A 58 11.38 5.45 -16.02
N ILE A 59 11.95 5.36 -14.81
CA ILE A 59 13.33 5.78 -14.53
C ILE A 59 14.34 4.84 -15.20
N VAL A 60 14.05 3.54 -15.21
CA VAL A 60 14.93 2.51 -15.78
C VAL A 60 14.82 2.43 -17.31
N SER A 61 13.68 2.84 -17.88
CA SER A 61 13.48 2.82 -19.33
C SER A 61 14.14 4.03 -19.98
N ASP A 62 15.18 3.80 -20.77
CA ASP A 62 15.97 4.83 -21.48
C ASP A 62 15.28 5.37 -22.76
N GLU A 63 14.01 5.01 -22.97
CA GLU A 63 13.25 5.31 -24.20
C GLU A 63 12.37 6.56 -24.03
N PRO A 64 12.78 7.72 -24.58
CA PRO A 64 11.98 8.94 -24.56
C PRO A 64 10.77 8.79 -25.48
N GLY A 65 9.61 8.39 -24.95
CA GLY A 65 8.34 8.49 -25.67
C GLY A 65 7.23 7.50 -25.31
N SER A 66 7.51 6.42 -24.57
CA SER A 66 6.50 5.40 -24.26
C SER A 66 5.90 5.47 -22.84
N VAL A 67 6.48 6.26 -21.94
CA VAL A 67 6.09 6.34 -20.52
C VAL A 67 5.83 7.79 -20.11
N PRO A 68 4.90 8.04 -19.17
CA PRO A 68 4.75 9.38 -18.60
C PRO A 68 6.10 9.82 -18.05
N SER A 69 6.44 11.11 -18.20
CA SER A 69 7.71 11.64 -17.70
C SER A 69 7.93 11.21 -16.25
N THR A 70 9.18 10.91 -15.89
CA THR A 70 9.56 10.60 -14.50
C THR A 70 8.99 11.63 -13.53
N SER A 71 8.96 12.91 -13.91
CA SER A 71 8.37 13.98 -13.11
C SER A 71 6.87 13.76 -12.85
N ASP A 72 6.10 13.41 -13.89
CA ASP A 72 4.65 13.18 -13.77
C ASP A 72 4.35 11.98 -12.87
N CYS A 73 5.16 10.93 -12.98
CA CYS A 73 5.05 9.73 -12.15
C CYS A 73 5.36 10.03 -10.68
N VAL A 74 6.42 10.81 -10.40
CA VAL A 74 6.77 11.25 -9.03
C VAL A 74 5.67 12.13 -8.44
N ASP A 75 5.11 13.04 -9.23
CA ASP A 75 4.00 13.87 -8.80
C ASP A 75 2.75 13.04 -8.50
N MET A 76 2.48 12.01 -9.29
CA MET A 76 1.37 11.08 -9.06
C MET A 76 1.53 10.31 -7.74
N VAL A 77 2.73 9.81 -7.44
CA VAL A 77 3.05 9.17 -6.15
C VAL A 77 2.82 10.17 -5.01
N SER A 78 3.39 11.37 -5.13
CA SER A 78 3.29 12.42 -4.10
C SER A 78 1.84 12.83 -3.82
N ARG A 79 1.04 13.06 -4.87
CA ARG A 79 -0.40 13.38 -4.76
C ARG A 79 -1.18 12.23 -4.10
N THR A 80 -0.84 10.99 -4.43
CA THR A 80 -1.47 9.81 -3.83
C THR A 80 -1.18 9.73 -2.33
N ILE A 81 0.08 9.92 -1.91
CA ILE A 81 0.46 9.91 -0.49
C ILE A 81 -0.25 11.06 0.26
N GLN A 82 -0.34 12.26 -0.33
CA GLN A 82 -1.02 13.41 0.29
C GLN A 82 -2.52 13.20 0.50
N ARG A 83 -3.22 12.70 -0.53
CA ARG A 83 -4.66 12.44 -0.47
C ARG A 83 -4.99 11.46 0.65
N GLU A 84 -4.21 10.39 0.73
CA GLU A 84 -4.40 9.32 1.71
C GLU A 84 -3.99 9.76 3.14
N GLY A 85 -3.02 10.67 3.28
CA GLY A 85 -2.67 11.32 4.55
C GLY A 85 -3.78 12.22 5.11
N LYS A 86 -4.42 13.03 4.25
CA LYS A 86 -5.53 13.93 4.64
C LYS A 86 -6.79 13.18 5.08
N LEU A 87 -7.09 12.05 4.43
CA LEU A 87 -8.23 11.19 4.78
C LEU A 87 -8.15 10.67 6.22
N ARG A 88 -6.94 10.42 6.74
CA ARG A 88 -6.76 10.00 8.13
C ARG A 88 -6.81 11.13 9.15
N LYS A 89 -6.20 12.28 8.86
CA LYS A 89 -6.26 13.43 9.78
C LYS A 89 -7.72 13.84 10.06
N LYS A 90 -8.56 13.84 9.03
CA LYS A 90 -10.00 14.10 9.16
C LYS A 90 -10.77 13.03 9.93
N LYS A 91 -10.27 11.79 10.02
CA LYS A 91 -10.88 10.73 10.82
C LYS A 91 -10.49 10.83 12.30
N ASP A 92 -9.25 11.19 12.60
CA ASP A 92 -8.75 11.32 13.98
C ASP A 92 -9.31 12.59 14.69
N ASP A 93 -9.75 13.62 13.94
CA ASP A 93 -10.36 14.85 14.48
C ASP A 93 -11.89 14.72 14.77
N ASN A 94 -12.52 13.58 14.48
CA ASN A 94 -13.98 13.39 14.49
C ASN A 94 -14.47 12.21 15.36
N ASP A 95 -13.56 11.66 16.19
CA ASP A 95 -13.81 10.70 17.29
C ASP A 95 -13.45 11.39 18.62
#